data_AF-A0A0C9TFG1-F1
#
_entry.id   AF-A0A0C9TFG1-F1
#
_cell.length_a   1.000
_cell.length_b   1.000
_cell.length_c   1.000
_cell.angle_alpha   90.00
_cell.angle_beta   90.00
_cell.angle_gamma   90.00
#
_symmetry.space_group_name_H-M   'P 1'
#
loop_
_entity.id
_entity.type
_entity.pdbx_description
1 polymer ?
#
loop_
_entity_poly.entity_id
_entity_poly.type
_entity_poly.pdbx_seq_one_letter_code
_entity_poly.pdbx_strand_id
1 'polypeptide(L)' 'MSELVKQCKVKYLGLSECSVDILCRAYVIHPTAVLQVKYSPFTLEIDKNDALAQIKCRKSMRRFNGIS' A
#
# COMPACT_ATOMS: atom_id res chain seq x y z
N MET A 1 -0.76 12.89 8.08
CA MET A 1 -0.08 12.74 6.76
C MET A 1 -0.99 13.12 5.59
N SER A 2 -2.25 12.69 5.56
CA SER A 2 -3.20 13.09 4.48
C SER A 2 -3.37 14.63 4.39
N GLU A 3 -3.27 15.35 5.50
CA GLU A 3 -3.31 16.81 5.53
C GLU A 3 -2.13 17.45 4.77
N LEU A 4 -0.97 16.80 4.69
CA LEU A 4 0.18 17.31 3.92
C LEU A 4 -0.05 17.22 2.42
N VAL A 5 -0.81 16.21 1.98
CA VAL A 5 -1.27 16.09 0.59
C VAL A 5 -2.34 17.16 0.30
N LYS A 6 -3.27 17.38 1.24
CA LYS A 6 -4.28 18.45 1.12
C LYS A 6 -3.66 19.85 1.08
N GLN A 7 -2.56 20.06 1.79
CA GLN A 7 -1.78 21.30 1.77
C GLN A 7 -0.83 21.40 0.57
N CYS A 8 -0.90 20.47 -0.40
CA CYS A 8 -0.05 20.40 -1.60
C CYS A 8 1.46 20.34 -1.31
N LYS A 9 1.87 19.98 -0.09
CA LYS A 9 3.29 19.86 0.30
C LYS A 9 3.92 18.57 -0.20
N VAL A 10 3.11 17.52 -0.41
CA VAL A 10 3.56 16.20 -0.87
C VAL A 10 2.59 15.69 -1.93
N LYS A 11 3.11 15.28 -3.10
CA LYS A 11 2.29 14.75 -4.22
C LYS A 11 1.87 13.29 -4.04
N TYR A 12 2.74 12.46 -3.44
CA TYR A 12 2.50 11.03 -3.29
C TYR A 12 2.90 10.56 -1.91
N LEU A 13 2.05 9.71 -1.30
CA LEU A 13 2.35 9.03 -0.06
C LEU A 13 2.64 7.55 -0.34
N GLY A 14 3.72 7.07 0.27
CA GLY A 14 4.11 5.67 0.27
C GLY A 14 4.24 5.13 1.70
N LEU A 15 4.11 3.82 1.83
CA LEU A 15 4.33 3.10 3.08
C LEU A 15 5.51 2.16 2.91
N SER A 16 6.31 1.99 3.96
CA SER A 16 7.42 1.05 4.00
C SER A 16 7.10 -0.03 5.03
N GLU A 17 7.30 -1.30 4.66
CA GLU A 17 7.17 -2.47 5.55
C GLU A 17 5.88 -2.49 6.39
N CYS A 18 4.74 -2.30 5.73
CA CYS A 18 3.43 -2.32 6.38
C CYS A 18 2.67 -3.62 6.11
N SER A 19 2.09 -4.22 7.15
CA SER A 19 1.20 -5.38 7.04
C SER A 19 -0.09 -5.04 6.27
N VAL A 20 -0.75 -6.07 5.73
CA VAL A 20 -1.97 -5.95 4.93
C VAL A 20 -3.09 -5.19 5.66
N ASP A 21 -3.27 -5.42 6.96
CA ASP A 21 -4.29 -4.76 7.78
C ASP A 21 -4.06 -3.25 7.89
N ILE A 22 -2.80 -2.85 8.05
CA ILE A 22 -2.39 -1.45 8.14
C ILE A 22 -2.57 -0.79 6.77
N LEU A 23 -2.17 -1.47 5.70
CA LEU A 23 -2.36 -1.01 4.32
C LEU A 23 -3.85 -0.77 4.01
N CYS A 24 -4.73 -1.68 4.44
CA CYS A 24 -6.17 -1.58 4.25
C CYS A 24 -6.75 -0.35 4.96
N ARG A 25 -6.39 -0.13 6.24
CA ARG A 25 -6.82 1.04 7.02
C ARG A 25 -6.27 2.34 6.46
N ALA A 26 -5.01 2.36 6.04
CA ALA A 26 -4.39 3.53 5.44
C ALA A 26 -5.07 3.90 4.11
N TYR A 27 -5.44 2.90 3.30
CA TYR A 27 -6.12 3.10 2.02
C TYR A 27 -7.50 3.76 2.18
N VAL A 28 -8.24 3.43 3.24
CA VAL A 28 -9.55 4.06 3.56
C VAL A 28 -9.39 5.56 3.84
N ILE A 29 -8.31 5.95 4.51
CA ILE A 29 -8.03 7.36 4.84
C ILE A 29 -7.52 8.10 3.60
N HIS A 30 -6.58 7.51 2.88
CA HIS A 30 -6.02 8.07 1.65
C HIS A 30 -5.39 6.99 0.77
N PRO A 31 -5.66 6.97 -0.55
CA PRO A 31 -5.04 6.00 -1.44
C PRO A 31 -3.51 6.13 -1.39
N THR A 32 -2.84 5.07 -0.93
CA THR A 32 -1.39 4.98 -0.88
C THR A 32 -0.86 4.58 -2.25
N ALA A 33 0.08 5.35 -2.80
CA ALA A 33 0.56 5.18 -4.18
C ALA A 33 1.58 4.05 -4.31
N VAL A 34 2.46 3.92 -3.31
CA VAL A 34 3.64 3.04 -3.34
C VAL A 34 3.76 2.27 -2.03
N LEU A 35 4.17 1.00 -2.14
CA LEU A 35 4.53 0.17 -1.00
C LEU A 35 5.96 -0.30 -1.20
N GLN A 36 6.81 -0.02 -0.23
CA GLN A 36 8.21 -0.44 -0.23
C GLN A 36 8.36 -1.64 0.70
N VAL A 37 8.92 -2.71 0.18
CA VAL A 37 9.24 -3.92 0.95
C VAL A 37 10.71 -4.21 0.83
N LYS A 38 11.30 -4.74 1.91
CA LYS A 38 12.69 -5.17 1.91
C LYS A 38 12.81 -6.42 1.05
N TYR A 39 13.63 -6.35 0.01
CA TYR A 39 13.99 -7.49 -0.82
C TYR A 39 15.44 -7.88 -0.53
N SER A 40 15.69 -9.13 -0.18
CA SER A 40 17.04 -9.65 -0.04
C SER A 40 17.10 -11.10 -0.54
N PRO A 41 18.15 -11.47 -1.30
CA PRO A 41 18.28 -12.80 -1.92
C PRO A 41 18.44 -13.93 -0.90
N PHE A 42 18.79 -13.62 0.35
CA PHE A 42 18.92 -14.60 1.44
C PHE A 42 17.66 -14.72 2.31
N THR A 43 16.70 -13.81 2.15
CA THR A 43 15.46 -13.78 2.94
C THR A 43 14.27 -13.68 2.00
N LEU A 44 13.70 -14.84 1.67
CA LEU A 44 12.52 -15.02 0.81
C LEU A 44 11.20 -14.69 1.54
N GLU A 45 11.18 -13.69 2.43
CA GLU A 45 9.99 -13.32 3.22
C GLU A 45 8.87 -12.72 2.36
N ILE A 46 9.25 -12.13 1.23
CA ILE A 46 8.39 -11.64 0.15
C ILE A 46 7.56 -12.71 -0.58
N ASP A 47 8.05 -13.95 -0.65
CA ASP A 47 7.36 -15.03 -1.39
C ASP A 47 6.24 -15.65 -0.53
N LYS A 48 6.40 -15.57 0.80
CA LYS A 48 5.48 -16.15 1.77
C LYS A 48 4.41 -15.14 2.16
N ASN A 49 3.39 -15.05 1.32
CA ASN A 49 2.04 -14.57 1.67
C ASN A 49 1.84 -13.05 1.88
N ASP A 50 2.77 -12.32 2.51
CA ASP A 50 2.49 -10.94 2.94
C ASP A 50 2.50 -9.94 1.77
N ALA A 51 3.56 -9.93 0.94
CA ALA A 51 3.65 -9.01 -0.20
C ALA A 51 2.59 -9.30 -1.28
N LEU A 52 2.30 -10.57 -1.55
CA LEU A 52 1.24 -10.97 -2.49
C LEU A 52 -0.15 -10.60 -1.96
N ALA A 53 -0.40 -10.77 -0.65
CA ALA A 53 -1.66 -10.34 -0.03
C ALA A 53 -1.81 -8.81 -0.06
N GLN A 54 -0.72 -8.06 0.16
CA GLN A 54 -0.70 -6.60 0.02
C GLN A 54 -1.06 -6.16 -1.42
N ILE A 55 -0.51 -6.81 -2.45
CA ILE A 55 -0.84 -6.55 -3.87
C ILE A 55 -2.29 -6.95 -4.18
N LYS A 56 -2.77 -8.08 -3.65
CA LYS A 56 -4.14 -8.58 -3.85
C LYS A 56 -5.17 -7.65 -3.20
N CYS A 57 -4.89 -7.14 -2.00
CA CYS A 57 -5.72 -6.17 -1.29
C CYS A 57 -5.95 -4.92 -2.15
N ARG A 58 -4.89 -4.39 -2.79
CA ARG A 58 -4.99 -3.27 -3.75
C ARG A 58 -5.86 -3.60 -4.97
N LYS A 59 -5.76 -4.81 -5.53
CA LYS A 59 -6.60 -5.22 -6.69
C LYS A 59 -8.08 -5.33 -6.33
N SER A 60 -8.43 -5.87 -5.16
CA SER A 60 -9.83 -5.92 -4.69
C SER A 60 -10.38 -4.52 -4.43
N MET A 61 -9.60 -3.61 -3.83
CA MET A 61 -10.05 -2.25 -3.55
C MET A 61 -10.23 -1.39 -4.80
N ARG A 62 -9.37 -1.56 -5.83
CA ARG A 62 -9.59 -0.90 -7.14
C ARG A 62 -10.83 -1.42 -7.87
N ARG A 63 -11.17 -2.70 -7.72
CA ARG A 63 -12.41 -3.27 -8.28
C ARG A 63 -13.66 -2.74 -7.57
N PHE A 64 -13.56 -2.41 -6.29
CA PHE A 64 -14.67 -1.82 -5.52
C PHE A 64 -14.96 -0.36 -5.90
N ASN A 65 -13.95 0.38 -6.37
CA ASN A 65 -14.08 1.79 -6.76
C ASN A 65 -14.35 2.03 -8.25
N GLY A 66 -14.81 1.02 -9.00
CA GLY A 66 -15.45 1.21 -10.30
C GLY A 66 -14.76 2.22 -11.23
N ILE A 67 -13.56 1.88 -11.71
CA ILE A 67 -13.11 2.46 -12.99
C ILE A 67 -13.57 1.48 -14.06
N SER A 68 -14.78 1.73 -14.55
CA SER A 68 -15.20 1.39 -15.92
C SER A 68 -14.45 2.27 -16.90
#